data_AF-A0A7Y6PZ81-F1
#
_entry.id   AF-A0A7Y6PZ81-F1
#
_cell.length_a   1.000
_cell.length_b   1.000
_cell.length_c   1.000
_cell.angle_alpha   90.00
_cell.angle_beta   90.00
_cell.angle_gamma   90.00
#
_symmetry.space_group_name_H-M   'P 1'
#
loop_
_entity.id
_entity.type
_entity.pdbx_description
1 polymer ?
#
loop_
_entity_poly.entity_id
_entity_poly.type
_entity_poly.pdbx_seq_one_letter_code
_entity_poly.pdbx_strand_id
1 'polypeptide(L)'
;MTSFLGLTAVGLLAGCPDRTISEVDPKQGRVEYKDIPVSVNRDIDILFVIDDSPSMLDKQTNLKNNFPNFINVLNTIEGGLPNVHIGVASSDLGTKAADGTAAASIPGSTGGCSNSGGKNGNLQTNALVQGSFISDTKNTDGTRTKNYTGELSAAFSAIASLGASGCGFEQHIEAAKRAVDNNPANAGFIRQNAYLALIFIQDEDDCSMAKSTLLSSDTMTLGPLQSFRCNRFGHTCATGGADPTAMNATGPKGGCTSNESGNYLTKVSDYVSFFKGLKSDPANVIVAGIAGPTMPYEVELRSPPQSTTMIPAVAHSCSYQGANGTEVADPSVRLKEFLDSFPNRSTFQTICQQDLSGALTQIAQLLRTVIGSPCIEGKLADVDPDTAGDQYDCSVSDVTNFGKANQSETVLPQCNNVMTPSSSTNKPCWSIQTDTMNCTAGDHLTLKIERSQAPAPDTHVVSYCVTEAE
;
A
#
# COMPACT_ATOMS: atom_id res chain seq x y z
N MET A 1 69.38 58.85 -24.87
CA MET A 1 70.21 58.59 -23.68
C MET A 1 69.90 57.18 -23.18
N THR A 2 70.95 56.38 -22.93
CA THR A 2 71.04 55.15 -22.09
C THR A 2 70.13 53.96 -22.45
N SER A 3 70.61 52.92 -23.17
CA SER A 3 71.42 51.75 -22.72
C SER A 3 70.64 50.70 -21.92
N PHE A 4 70.49 49.46 -22.44
CA PHE A 4 71.29 48.28 -22.02
C PHE A 4 70.87 46.99 -22.76
N LEU A 5 71.87 46.17 -23.08
CA LEU A 5 71.81 44.77 -23.56
C LEU A 5 71.18 43.82 -22.53
N GLY A 6 70.65 42.68 -22.99
CA GLY A 6 70.77 41.43 -22.21
C GLY A 6 69.80 40.29 -22.52
N LEU A 7 70.30 39.28 -23.25
CA LEU A 7 70.08 37.82 -23.10
C LEU A 7 68.67 37.21 -22.99
N THR A 8 68.36 36.25 -23.88
CA THR A 8 67.51 35.05 -23.60
C THR A 8 67.63 34.09 -24.80
N ALA A 9 68.40 33.01 -24.68
CA ALA A 9 67.99 31.65 -24.27
C ALA A 9 67.33 30.84 -25.41
N VAL A 10 68.13 29.94 -26.02
CA VAL A 10 67.71 28.94 -27.01
C VAL A 10 67.02 27.79 -26.27
N GLY A 11 65.72 27.59 -26.53
CA GLY A 11 64.94 26.45 -26.05
C GLY A 11 64.71 25.43 -27.17
N LEU A 12 65.21 24.20 -26.97
CA LEU A 12 64.92 23.03 -27.80
C LEU A 12 63.43 22.68 -27.71
N LEU A 13 62.72 22.76 -28.84
CA LEU A 13 61.39 22.18 -29.02
C LEU A 13 61.53 20.68 -29.29
N ALA A 14 61.27 19.86 -28.28
CA ALA A 14 60.95 18.45 -28.46
C ALA A 14 59.53 18.33 -29.01
N GLY A 15 59.37 17.83 -30.24
CA GLY A 15 58.07 17.54 -30.83
C GLY A 15 57.45 16.28 -30.21
N CYS A 16 56.27 16.41 -29.62
CA CYS A 16 55.39 15.27 -29.36
C CYS A 16 54.68 14.89 -30.68
N PRO A 17 54.61 13.60 -31.06
CA PRO A 17 53.79 13.19 -32.18
C PRO A 17 52.31 13.39 -31.82
N ASP A 18 51.61 14.14 -32.65
CA ASP A 18 50.17 14.33 -32.56
C ASP A 18 49.48 13.00 -32.85
N ARG A 19 49.00 12.32 -31.79
CA ARG A 19 48.02 11.25 -31.91
C ARG A 19 46.67 11.93 -31.75
N THR A 20 46.10 12.40 -32.84
CA THR A 20 44.65 12.61 -32.91
C THR A 20 43.99 11.25 -32.71
N ILE A 21 43.54 11.01 -31.48
CA ILE A 21 42.58 9.95 -31.15
C ILE A 21 41.34 10.29 -31.98
N SER A 22 40.94 9.40 -32.88
CA SER A 22 39.64 9.50 -33.54
C SER A 22 38.58 9.64 -32.45
N GLU A 23 37.91 10.78 -32.44
CA GLU A 23 36.75 11.01 -31.59
C GLU A 23 35.69 10.00 -32.00
N VAL A 24 35.51 8.96 -31.18
CA VAL A 24 34.34 8.08 -31.28
C VAL A 24 33.22 8.89 -30.68
N ASP A 25 32.36 9.43 -31.54
CA ASP A 25 31.14 10.12 -31.11
C ASP A 25 30.30 9.11 -30.31
N PRO A 26 30.15 9.25 -28.98
CA PRO A 26 29.33 8.33 -28.22
C PRO A 26 27.90 8.56 -28.69
N LYS A 27 27.38 7.65 -29.51
CA LYS A 27 25.93 7.53 -29.67
C LYS A 27 25.39 7.24 -28.28
N GLN A 28 24.89 8.26 -27.60
CA GLN A 28 24.03 8.10 -26.44
C GLN A 28 22.78 7.38 -26.94
N GLY A 29 22.83 6.05 -26.98
CA GLY A 29 21.64 5.23 -27.12
C GLY A 29 20.70 5.60 -25.98
N ARG A 30 19.41 5.72 -26.27
CA ARG A 30 18.41 5.72 -25.20
C ARG A 30 18.49 4.35 -24.53
N VAL A 31 18.55 4.36 -23.21
CA VAL A 31 18.68 3.15 -22.39
C VAL A 31 17.37 2.99 -21.65
N GLU A 32 16.71 1.85 -21.79
CA GLU A 32 15.61 1.48 -20.93
C GLU A 32 16.18 1.09 -19.58
N TYR A 33 15.88 1.91 -18.58
CA TYR A 33 16.18 1.65 -17.19
C TYR A 33 15.03 0.87 -16.58
N LYS A 34 15.33 -0.30 -16.01
CA LYS A 34 14.41 -1.01 -15.12
C LYS A 34 15.09 -1.23 -13.77
N ASP A 35 14.39 -0.84 -12.72
CA ASP A 35 14.66 -1.26 -11.35
C ASP A 35 13.63 -2.32 -10.98
N ILE A 36 14.09 -3.55 -10.87
CA ILE A 36 13.28 -4.73 -10.56
C ILE A 36 13.90 -5.33 -9.32
N PRO A 37 13.25 -5.45 -8.16
CA PRO A 37 13.86 -6.14 -7.01
C PRO A 37 14.42 -7.54 -7.40
N VAL A 38 15.63 -7.90 -6.94
CA VAL A 38 16.44 -9.05 -7.44
C VAL A 38 15.73 -10.39 -7.28
N SER A 39 15.05 -10.57 -6.16
CA SER A 39 13.92 -11.47 -6.12
C SER A 39 12.76 -10.65 -6.69
N VAL A 40 12.15 -11.09 -7.80
CA VAL A 40 10.80 -10.62 -8.10
C VAL A 40 9.94 -11.17 -6.96
N ASN A 41 9.92 -10.43 -5.87
CA ASN A 41 9.24 -10.77 -4.65
C ASN A 41 7.78 -10.50 -4.93
N ARG A 42 7.17 -11.46 -5.62
CA ARG A 42 5.75 -11.41 -5.95
C ARG A 42 4.93 -11.97 -4.79
N ASP A 43 5.51 -12.07 -3.59
CA ASP A 43 4.78 -12.38 -2.38
C ASP A 43 4.20 -11.09 -1.81
N ILE A 44 2.87 -11.04 -1.69
CA ILE A 44 2.17 -9.92 -1.06
C ILE A 44 1.10 -10.43 -0.10
N ASP A 45 1.10 -9.88 1.11
CA ASP A 45 0.05 -10.05 2.10
C ASP A 45 -0.83 -8.80 2.08
N ILE A 46 -2.11 -8.97 1.75
CA ILE A 46 -3.08 -7.87 1.63
C ILE A 46 -4.08 -8.00 2.77
N LEU A 47 -4.10 -7.03 3.67
CA LEU A 47 -5.10 -6.91 4.71
C LEU A 47 -6.10 -5.82 4.33
N PHE A 48 -7.34 -6.20 4.12
CA PHE A 48 -8.45 -5.26 4.09
C PHE A 48 -8.99 -5.06 5.50
N VAL A 49 -9.13 -3.81 5.92
CA VAL A 49 -9.90 -3.44 7.12
C VAL A 49 -11.13 -2.69 6.64
N ILE A 50 -12.27 -3.34 6.75
CA ILE A 50 -13.54 -2.86 6.21
C ILE A 50 -14.44 -2.51 7.38
N ASP A 51 -14.93 -1.28 7.36
CA ASP A 51 -15.97 -0.85 8.26
C ASP A 51 -17.29 -1.60 7.99
N ASP A 52 -17.83 -2.19 9.04
CA ASP A 52 -19.13 -2.84 9.04
C ASP A 52 -20.08 -2.24 10.07
N SER A 53 -19.85 -1.00 10.48
CA SER A 53 -20.82 -0.18 11.22
C SER A 53 -22.15 -0.05 10.45
N PRO A 54 -23.26 0.32 11.12
CA PRO A 54 -24.55 0.50 10.45
C PRO A 54 -24.57 1.54 9.31
N SER A 55 -23.72 2.58 9.36
CA SER A 55 -23.62 3.63 8.32
C SER A 55 -23.10 3.07 6.98
N MET A 56 -22.36 1.95 7.03
CA MET A 56 -21.78 1.29 5.88
C MET A 56 -22.74 0.38 5.11
N LEU A 57 -23.98 0.17 5.56
CA LEU A 57 -24.92 -0.77 4.96
C LEU A 57 -25.10 -0.56 3.44
N ASP A 58 -25.31 0.69 3.02
CA ASP A 58 -25.51 1.00 1.61
C ASP A 58 -24.19 0.86 0.81
N LYS A 59 -23.05 1.28 1.39
CA LYS A 59 -21.71 1.19 0.78
C LYS A 59 -21.25 -0.25 0.58
N GLN A 60 -21.58 -1.15 1.50
CA GLN A 60 -21.20 -2.58 1.43
C GLN A 60 -21.75 -3.26 0.18
N THR A 61 -22.93 -2.85 -0.30
CA THR A 61 -23.47 -3.35 -1.57
C THR A 61 -22.62 -2.90 -2.76
N ASN A 62 -22.22 -1.63 -2.79
CA ASN A 62 -21.36 -1.07 -3.84
C ASN A 62 -19.96 -1.72 -3.81
N LEU A 63 -19.36 -1.82 -2.63
CA LEU A 63 -18.06 -2.47 -2.40
C LEU A 63 -18.04 -3.91 -2.93
N LYS A 64 -19.08 -4.69 -2.60
CA LYS A 64 -19.23 -6.07 -3.05
C LYS A 64 -19.23 -6.21 -4.57
N ASN A 65 -19.89 -5.29 -5.28
CA ASN A 65 -19.95 -5.32 -6.74
C ASN A 65 -18.59 -5.02 -7.40
N ASN A 66 -17.68 -4.38 -6.66
CA ASN A 66 -16.41 -3.90 -7.18
C ASN A 66 -15.19 -4.76 -6.78
N PHE A 67 -15.33 -5.67 -5.81
CA PHE A 67 -14.26 -6.61 -5.44
C PHE A 67 -13.73 -7.48 -6.59
N PRO A 68 -14.56 -7.96 -7.55
CA PRO A 68 -14.04 -8.66 -8.72
C PRO A 68 -13.06 -7.83 -9.54
N ASN A 69 -13.30 -6.52 -9.67
CA ASN A 69 -12.42 -5.62 -10.43
C ASN A 69 -11.03 -5.53 -9.78
N PHE A 70 -10.97 -5.43 -8.44
CA PHE A 70 -9.68 -5.45 -7.73
C PHE A 70 -8.89 -6.73 -8.01
N ILE A 71 -9.53 -7.90 -7.92
CA ILE A 71 -8.88 -9.19 -8.20
C ILE A 71 -8.47 -9.29 -9.67
N ASN A 72 -9.27 -8.77 -10.60
CA ASN A 72 -8.91 -8.71 -12.01
C ASN A 72 -7.65 -7.88 -12.23
N VAL A 73 -7.51 -6.71 -11.59
CA VAL A 73 -6.28 -5.92 -11.73
C VAL A 73 -5.07 -6.67 -11.14
N LEU A 74 -5.22 -7.36 -9.99
CA LEU A 74 -4.16 -8.22 -9.45
C LEU A 74 -3.74 -9.32 -10.45
N ASN A 75 -4.69 -9.91 -11.18
CA ASN A 75 -4.40 -10.90 -12.23
C ASN A 75 -3.64 -10.29 -13.42
N THR A 76 -3.85 -8.99 -13.70
CA THR A 76 -3.18 -8.26 -14.78
C THR A 76 -1.83 -7.65 -14.39
N ILE A 77 -1.39 -7.81 -13.13
CA ILE A 77 -0.04 -7.42 -12.76
C ILE A 77 0.93 -8.24 -13.61
N GLU A 78 1.81 -7.54 -14.31
CA GLU A 78 2.83 -8.12 -15.18
C GLU A 78 3.60 -9.26 -14.47
N GLY A 79 3.63 -10.42 -15.11
CA GLY A 79 4.01 -11.71 -14.50
C GLY A 79 2.83 -12.60 -14.05
N GLY A 80 1.58 -12.14 -14.23
CA GLY A 80 0.35 -12.82 -13.78
C GLY A 80 0.05 -12.62 -12.29
N LEU A 81 -0.93 -13.31 -11.72
CA LEU A 81 -1.29 -13.16 -10.29
C LEU A 81 -0.07 -13.38 -9.36
N PRO A 82 0.29 -12.42 -8.48
CA PRO A 82 1.31 -12.63 -7.45
C PRO A 82 0.95 -13.77 -6.47
N ASN A 83 1.89 -14.19 -5.65
CA ASN A 83 1.64 -15.08 -4.52
C ASN A 83 0.96 -14.28 -3.40
N VAL A 84 -0.34 -14.47 -3.22
CA VAL A 84 -1.15 -13.63 -2.34
C VAL A 84 -1.54 -14.35 -1.07
N HIS A 85 -1.43 -13.64 0.05
CA HIS A 85 -2.30 -13.86 1.20
C HIS A 85 -3.30 -12.71 1.25
N ILE A 86 -4.60 -12.98 1.32
CA ILE A 86 -5.65 -11.95 1.40
C ILE A 86 -6.49 -12.18 2.65
N GLY A 87 -6.37 -11.28 3.61
CA GLY A 87 -7.14 -11.25 4.84
C GLY A 87 -8.13 -10.11 4.85
N VAL A 88 -9.27 -10.30 5.49
CA VAL A 88 -10.23 -9.22 5.74
C VAL A 88 -10.50 -9.16 7.24
N ALA A 89 -10.33 -7.99 7.85
CA ALA A 89 -10.72 -7.68 9.21
C ALA A 89 -11.83 -6.61 9.21
N SER A 90 -12.58 -6.56 10.30
CA SER A 90 -13.53 -5.48 10.59
C SER A 90 -12.88 -4.43 11.48
N SER A 91 -13.36 -3.19 11.42
CA SER A 91 -13.05 -2.11 12.37
C SER A 91 -13.63 -2.34 13.78
N ASP A 92 -14.56 -3.29 13.94
CA ASP A 92 -15.25 -3.61 15.18
C ASP A 92 -14.35 -4.33 16.19
N LEU A 93 -13.84 -3.57 17.15
CA LEU A 93 -13.20 -4.09 18.36
C LEU A 93 -14.09 -3.94 19.60
N GLY A 94 -15.39 -3.71 19.38
CA GLY A 94 -16.37 -3.39 20.40
C GLY A 94 -15.89 -2.24 21.27
N THR A 95 -15.93 -2.45 22.57
CA THR A 95 -15.50 -1.44 23.56
C THR A 95 -14.07 -1.62 24.07
N LYS A 96 -13.30 -2.52 23.44
CA LYS A 96 -11.93 -2.82 23.87
C LYS A 96 -10.94 -1.81 23.29
N ALA A 97 -10.17 -1.17 24.14
CA ALA A 97 -9.08 -0.25 23.78
C ALA A 97 -7.75 -0.99 23.57
N ALA A 98 -6.76 -0.30 23.00
CA ALA A 98 -5.42 -0.81 22.71
C ALA A 98 -4.66 -1.30 23.95
N ASP A 99 -4.98 -0.79 25.14
CA ASP A 99 -4.40 -1.27 26.40
C ASP A 99 -5.02 -2.58 26.93
N GLY A 100 -5.93 -3.18 26.15
CA GLY A 100 -6.61 -4.43 26.46
C GLY A 100 -7.82 -4.29 27.38
N THR A 101 -8.07 -3.10 27.95
CA THR A 101 -9.25 -2.83 28.77
C THR A 101 -10.50 -2.70 27.90
N ALA A 102 -11.64 -3.12 28.43
CA ALA A 102 -12.94 -2.95 27.76
C ALA A 102 -13.89 -2.15 28.66
N ALA A 103 -14.70 -1.29 28.05
CA ALA A 103 -15.80 -0.63 28.75
C ALA A 103 -17.03 -1.55 28.84
N ALA A 104 -18.09 -1.05 29.49
CA ALA A 104 -19.39 -1.70 29.43
C ALA A 104 -19.94 -1.63 27.99
N SER A 105 -20.70 -2.65 27.59
CA SER A 105 -21.41 -2.64 26.31
C SER A 105 -22.29 -1.39 26.19
N ILE A 106 -22.32 -0.77 25.02
CA ILE A 106 -23.09 0.46 24.79
C ILE A 106 -24.56 0.11 24.53
N PRO A 107 -25.50 0.45 25.44
CA PRO A 107 -26.91 0.09 25.29
C PRO A 107 -27.54 0.72 24.06
N GLY A 108 -28.33 -0.05 23.30
CA GLY A 108 -29.02 0.45 22.10
C GLY A 108 -28.13 0.71 20.90
N SER A 109 -26.81 0.43 20.98
CA SER A 109 -25.96 0.41 19.80
C SER A 109 -26.46 -0.66 18.83
N THR A 110 -26.78 -0.24 17.61
CA THR A 110 -26.99 -1.17 16.51
C THR A 110 -25.59 -1.57 16.06
N GLY A 111 -25.24 -2.85 16.20
CA GLY A 111 -23.96 -3.37 15.75
C GLY A 111 -22.89 -3.60 16.84
N GLY A 112 -23.08 -4.58 17.71
CA GLY A 112 -21.91 -5.28 18.28
C GLY A 112 -20.93 -4.50 19.20
N CYS A 113 -21.21 -3.26 19.66
CA CYS A 113 -20.39 -2.55 20.67
C CYS A 113 -20.48 -3.23 22.05
N SER A 114 -20.01 -4.48 22.11
CA SER A 114 -20.02 -5.34 23.27
C SER A 114 -18.75 -5.15 24.10
N ASN A 115 -18.82 -5.56 25.36
CA ASN A 115 -17.68 -5.64 26.26
C ASN A 115 -16.72 -6.81 25.95
N SER A 116 -17.01 -7.66 24.96
CA SER A 116 -16.18 -8.83 24.62
C SER A 116 -15.07 -8.54 23.59
N GLY A 117 -14.93 -7.28 23.15
CA GLY A 117 -13.88 -6.88 22.20
C GLY A 117 -14.24 -7.04 20.72
N GLY A 118 -15.53 -7.01 20.38
CA GLY A 118 -16.01 -7.07 19.00
C GLY A 118 -15.48 -8.29 18.25
N LYS A 119 -14.94 -8.06 17.05
CA LYS A 119 -14.26 -9.07 16.22
C LYS A 119 -12.76 -9.19 16.49
N ASN A 120 -12.20 -8.34 17.36
CA ASN A 120 -10.85 -8.41 17.92
C ASN A 120 -9.70 -8.50 16.89
N GLY A 121 -9.89 -7.99 15.66
CA GLY A 121 -8.93 -8.11 14.58
C GLY A 121 -8.78 -9.54 14.01
N ASN A 122 -9.71 -10.44 14.32
CA ASN A 122 -9.73 -11.77 13.70
C ASN A 122 -10.15 -11.64 12.23
N LEU A 123 -9.45 -12.34 11.35
CA LEU A 123 -9.77 -12.33 9.93
C LEU A 123 -11.06 -13.11 9.65
N GLN A 124 -11.83 -12.62 8.68
CA GLN A 124 -13.12 -13.18 8.30
C GLN A 124 -12.94 -14.56 7.64
N THR A 125 -13.81 -15.49 8.02
CA THR A 125 -13.85 -16.85 7.47
C THR A 125 -15.09 -17.03 6.60
N ASN A 126 -15.01 -17.93 5.63
CA ASN A 126 -16.15 -18.33 4.82
C ASN A 126 -15.98 -19.78 4.37
N ALA A 127 -17.08 -20.48 4.07
CA ALA A 127 -17.02 -21.86 3.58
C ALA A 127 -16.22 -22.02 2.27
N LEU A 128 -16.10 -20.96 1.46
CA LEU A 128 -15.25 -20.97 0.27
C LEU A 128 -13.76 -20.98 0.57
N VAL A 129 -13.33 -20.61 1.78
CA VAL A 129 -11.91 -20.45 2.18
C VAL A 129 -11.58 -21.37 3.35
N GLN A 130 -10.63 -22.27 3.14
CA GLN A 130 -10.10 -23.18 4.15
C GLN A 130 -9.03 -22.45 4.97
N GLY A 131 -9.46 -21.77 6.03
CA GLY A 131 -8.60 -21.00 6.93
C GLY A 131 -9.19 -19.63 7.25
N SER A 132 -8.40 -18.77 7.91
CA SER A 132 -8.79 -17.39 8.26
C SER A 132 -8.41 -16.35 7.22
N PHE A 133 -7.71 -16.73 6.15
CA PHE A 133 -7.35 -15.86 5.04
C PHE A 133 -7.23 -16.68 3.76
N ILE A 134 -7.30 -16.04 2.61
CA ILE A 134 -7.04 -16.68 1.32
C ILE A 134 -5.54 -16.80 1.12
N SER A 135 -5.06 -17.97 0.74
CA SER A 135 -3.70 -18.21 0.27
C SER A 135 -3.77 -18.75 -1.15
N ASP A 136 -3.08 -18.07 -2.06
CA ASP A 136 -2.87 -18.52 -3.44
C ASP A 136 -1.41 -18.32 -3.80
N THR A 137 -0.64 -19.41 -3.85
CA THR A 137 0.82 -19.37 -4.03
C THR A 137 1.26 -20.27 -5.18
N LYS A 138 2.21 -19.80 -5.98
CA LYS A 138 2.78 -20.53 -7.11
C LYS A 138 3.89 -21.48 -6.61
N ASN A 139 3.78 -22.74 -6.99
CA ASN A 139 4.75 -23.79 -6.73
C ASN A 139 5.91 -23.72 -7.74
N THR A 140 7.02 -24.40 -7.44
CA THR A 140 8.20 -24.47 -8.32
C THR A 140 7.93 -25.11 -9.67
N ASP A 141 6.91 -25.98 -9.77
CA ASP A 141 6.47 -26.62 -11.02
C ASP A 141 5.52 -25.75 -11.87
N GLY A 142 5.23 -24.52 -11.41
CA GLY A 142 4.33 -23.58 -12.07
C GLY A 142 2.86 -23.75 -11.73
N THR A 143 2.47 -24.82 -11.02
CA THR A 143 1.11 -24.98 -10.49
C THR A 143 0.87 -24.02 -9.31
N ARG A 144 -0.39 -23.89 -8.86
CA ARG A 144 -0.74 -23.04 -7.72
C ARG A 144 -1.38 -23.84 -6.60
N THR A 145 -0.89 -23.64 -5.38
CA THR A 145 -1.50 -24.16 -4.15
C THR A 145 -2.48 -23.11 -3.64
N LYS A 146 -3.75 -23.52 -3.50
CA LYS A 146 -4.87 -22.66 -3.13
C LYS A 146 -5.61 -23.25 -1.95
N ASN A 147 -6.07 -22.41 -1.02
CA ASN A 147 -6.91 -22.85 0.08
C ASN A 147 -8.39 -22.50 -0.10
N TYR A 148 -8.83 -22.13 -1.30
CA TYR A 148 -10.20 -21.75 -1.58
C TYR A 148 -10.80 -22.54 -2.73
N THR A 149 -12.13 -22.55 -2.83
CA THR A 149 -12.87 -23.21 -3.92
C THR A 149 -13.47 -22.20 -4.89
N GLY A 150 -13.56 -22.55 -6.18
CA GLY A 150 -14.04 -21.66 -7.22
C GLY A 150 -13.04 -20.57 -7.62
N GLU A 151 -13.55 -19.41 -8.02
CA GLU A 151 -12.74 -18.26 -8.46
C GLU A 151 -12.22 -17.43 -7.28
N LEU A 152 -11.03 -16.84 -7.42
CA LEU A 152 -10.42 -15.99 -6.38
C LEU A 152 -11.33 -14.80 -6.03
N SER A 153 -11.95 -14.20 -7.03
CA SER A 153 -12.90 -13.10 -6.88
C SER A 153 -14.13 -13.48 -6.05
N ALA A 154 -14.64 -14.71 -6.21
CA ALA A 154 -15.75 -15.22 -5.43
C ALA A 154 -15.36 -15.47 -3.98
N ALA A 155 -14.19 -16.10 -3.75
CA ALA A 155 -13.66 -16.33 -2.41
C ALA A 155 -13.42 -15.01 -1.66
N PHE A 156 -12.77 -14.03 -2.30
CA PHE A 156 -12.53 -12.71 -1.73
C PHE A 156 -13.85 -11.98 -1.43
N SER A 157 -14.78 -11.94 -2.38
CA SER A 157 -16.08 -11.30 -2.18
C SER A 157 -16.85 -11.90 -1.00
N ALA A 158 -16.70 -13.21 -0.75
CA ALA A 158 -17.38 -13.92 0.32
C ALA A 158 -16.83 -13.57 1.72
N ILE A 159 -15.51 -13.35 1.86
CA ILE A 159 -14.91 -12.92 3.13
C ILE A 159 -14.98 -11.40 3.33
N ALA A 160 -15.11 -10.62 2.25
CA ALA A 160 -15.18 -9.16 2.29
C ALA A 160 -16.61 -8.60 2.48
N SER A 161 -17.64 -9.45 2.42
CA SER A 161 -19.05 -9.07 2.66
C SER A 161 -19.40 -9.15 4.15
N LEU A 162 -18.97 -8.18 4.95
CA LEU A 162 -19.09 -8.22 6.43
C LEU A 162 -20.51 -7.93 6.94
N GLY A 163 -21.32 -7.20 6.15
CA GLY A 163 -22.59 -6.64 6.60
C GLY A 163 -22.43 -5.26 7.26
N ALA A 164 -23.38 -4.90 8.13
CA ALA A 164 -23.46 -3.57 8.76
C ALA A 164 -23.85 -3.66 10.25
N SER A 165 -23.25 -4.63 10.95
CA SER A 165 -23.57 -4.99 12.35
C SER A 165 -22.38 -4.83 13.29
N GLY A 166 -21.37 -4.06 12.91
CA GLY A 166 -20.17 -3.71 13.68
C GLY A 166 -20.35 -2.44 14.51
N CYS A 167 -19.39 -2.17 15.38
CA CYS A 167 -19.49 -1.09 16.36
C CYS A 167 -19.27 0.29 15.74
N GLY A 168 -20.19 1.22 16.04
CA GLY A 168 -20.12 2.64 15.68
C GLY A 168 -19.01 3.46 16.36
N PHE A 169 -17.97 2.80 16.86
CA PHE A 169 -16.74 3.39 17.37
C PHE A 169 -15.61 2.66 16.66
N GLU A 170 -15.41 3.02 15.41
CA GLU A 170 -14.67 2.23 14.43
C GLU A 170 -13.17 2.33 14.69
N GLN A 171 -12.53 1.22 15.06
CA GLN A 171 -11.11 1.20 15.45
C GLN A 171 -10.25 0.61 14.33
N HIS A 172 -10.30 1.20 13.14
CA HIS A 172 -9.68 0.70 11.92
C HIS A 172 -8.19 0.36 12.06
N ILE A 173 -7.39 1.32 12.54
CA ILE A 173 -5.93 1.18 12.58
C ILE A 173 -5.52 0.20 13.69
N GLU A 174 -6.19 0.23 14.84
CA GLU A 174 -6.01 -0.75 15.91
C GLU A 174 -6.44 -2.16 15.47
N ALA A 175 -7.52 -2.28 14.69
CA ALA A 175 -7.97 -3.57 14.16
C ALA A 175 -6.95 -4.13 13.18
N ALA A 176 -6.38 -3.29 12.31
CA ALA A 176 -5.26 -3.67 11.46
C ALA A 176 -4.07 -4.16 12.28
N LYS A 177 -3.69 -3.42 13.33
CA LYS A 177 -2.60 -3.80 14.23
C LYS A 177 -2.88 -5.16 14.86
N ARG A 178 -4.06 -5.35 15.47
CA ARG A 178 -4.45 -6.63 16.07
C ARG A 178 -4.54 -7.77 15.08
N ALA A 179 -4.84 -7.50 13.81
CA ALA A 179 -4.87 -8.55 12.81
C ALA A 179 -3.47 -9.13 12.54
N VAL A 180 -2.42 -8.29 12.61
CA VAL A 180 -1.05 -8.66 12.22
C VAL A 180 -0.08 -8.82 13.39
N ASP A 181 -0.43 -8.34 14.59
CA ASP A 181 0.39 -8.40 15.80
C ASP A 181 0.26 -9.76 16.52
N ASN A 182 0.81 -10.81 15.91
CA ASN A 182 0.87 -12.17 16.45
C ASN A 182 -0.50 -12.73 16.93
N ASN A 183 -1.60 -12.32 16.29
CA ASN A 183 -2.92 -12.82 16.65
C ASN A 183 -3.03 -14.32 16.31
N PRO A 184 -3.28 -15.20 17.29
CA PRO A 184 -3.37 -16.64 17.06
C PRO A 184 -4.45 -17.04 16.06
N ALA A 185 -5.53 -16.27 15.96
CA ALA A 185 -6.61 -16.52 14.98
C ALA A 185 -6.15 -16.32 13.52
N ASN A 186 -5.07 -15.55 13.33
CA ASN A 186 -4.55 -15.16 12.03
C ASN A 186 -3.14 -15.75 11.79
N ALA A 187 -2.81 -16.83 12.51
CA ALA A 187 -1.50 -17.47 12.43
C ALA A 187 -1.15 -17.83 10.97
N GLY A 188 0.05 -17.44 10.53
CA GLY A 188 0.54 -17.68 9.17
C GLY A 188 0.09 -16.67 8.12
N PHE A 189 -0.70 -15.64 8.48
CA PHE A 189 -1.14 -14.61 7.54
C PHE A 189 0.02 -13.78 7.00
N ILE A 190 0.88 -13.23 7.87
CA ILE A 190 2.02 -12.39 7.45
C ILE A 190 3.25 -13.24 7.16
N ARG A 191 3.80 -13.09 5.96
CA ARG A 191 5.10 -13.65 5.53
C ARG A 191 6.16 -12.57 5.67
N GLN A 192 7.26 -12.88 6.36
CA GLN A 192 8.32 -11.88 6.64
C GLN A 192 8.97 -11.30 5.37
N ASN A 193 9.12 -12.14 4.35
CA ASN A 193 9.73 -11.74 3.09
C ASN A 193 8.73 -11.20 2.07
N ALA A 194 7.43 -11.07 2.38
CA ALA A 194 6.42 -10.53 1.45
C ALA A 194 6.24 -9.02 1.62
N TYR A 195 5.74 -8.34 0.59
CA TYR A 195 5.12 -7.02 0.73
C TYR A 195 3.90 -7.11 1.67
N LEU A 196 3.60 -6.04 2.40
CA LEU A 196 2.36 -5.91 3.18
C LEU A 196 1.56 -4.72 2.67
N ALA A 197 0.35 -4.98 2.21
CA ALA A 197 -0.61 -3.94 1.86
C ALA A 197 -1.72 -3.87 2.92
N LEU A 198 -1.93 -2.68 3.50
CA LEU A 198 -3.03 -2.39 4.41
C LEU A 198 -4.03 -1.50 3.68
N ILE A 199 -5.25 -1.99 3.46
CA ILE A 199 -6.30 -1.30 2.72
C ILE A 199 -7.46 -1.01 3.66
N PHE A 200 -7.71 0.26 3.94
CA PHE A 200 -8.77 0.73 4.83
C PHE A 200 -9.97 1.22 4.01
N ILE A 201 -11.17 0.79 4.39
CA ILE A 201 -12.42 1.20 3.75
C ILE A 201 -13.40 1.60 4.84
N GLN A 202 -13.73 2.89 4.92
CA GLN A 202 -14.48 3.46 6.05
C GLN A 202 -15.32 4.67 5.62
N ASP A 203 -16.44 4.94 6.31
CA ASP A 203 -17.21 6.17 6.14
C ASP A 203 -17.21 7.11 7.37
N GLU A 204 -16.58 6.69 8.48
CA GLU A 204 -16.20 7.52 9.63
C GLU A 204 -14.68 7.44 9.88
N ASP A 205 -14.13 8.38 10.66
CA ASP A 205 -12.69 8.40 10.96
C ASP A 205 -12.26 7.36 12.00
N ASP A 206 -10.96 7.07 12.06
CA ASP A 206 -10.40 6.11 13.00
C ASP A 206 -10.55 6.54 14.48
N CYS A 207 -11.30 5.75 15.24
CA CYS A 207 -11.49 5.87 16.68
C CYS A 207 -10.58 4.93 17.49
N SER A 208 -9.40 4.54 16.97
CA SER A 208 -8.52 3.59 17.68
C SER A 208 -8.18 4.05 19.11
N MET A 209 -8.87 3.48 20.10
CA MET A 209 -8.88 3.98 21.47
C MET A 209 -7.63 3.51 22.20
N ALA A 210 -6.90 4.45 22.80
CA ALA A 210 -5.87 4.12 23.79
C ALA A 210 -6.51 3.71 25.12
N LYS A 211 -7.66 4.30 25.47
CA LYS A 211 -8.34 4.10 26.76
C LYS A 211 -9.84 3.94 26.59
N SER A 212 -10.37 2.83 27.09
CA SER A 212 -11.81 2.53 27.07
C SER A 212 -12.65 3.49 27.91
N THR A 213 -12.03 4.30 28.77
CA THR A 213 -12.68 5.38 29.54
C THR A 213 -13.31 6.46 28.65
N LEU A 214 -12.91 6.56 27.37
CA LEU A 214 -13.61 7.38 26.36
C LEU A 214 -15.09 6.98 26.23
N LEU A 215 -15.43 5.73 26.54
CA LEU A 215 -16.80 5.18 26.47
C LEU A 215 -17.53 5.22 27.82
N SER A 216 -16.96 5.86 28.84
CA SER A 216 -17.60 5.95 30.16
C SER A 216 -18.92 6.75 30.10
N SER A 217 -19.77 6.56 31.10
CA SER A 217 -21.04 7.28 31.25
C SER A 217 -20.89 8.75 31.65
N ASP A 218 -19.65 9.26 31.79
CA ASP A 218 -19.38 10.66 32.09
C ASP A 218 -19.72 11.56 30.89
N THR A 219 -20.95 12.05 30.86
CA THR A 219 -21.42 12.97 29.83
C THR A 219 -21.07 14.43 30.11
N MET A 220 -20.67 14.76 31.33
CA MET A 220 -20.29 16.13 31.71
C MET A 220 -18.92 16.48 31.14
N THR A 221 -17.96 15.57 31.27
CA THR A 221 -16.59 15.79 30.75
C THR A 221 -16.51 15.41 29.28
N LEU A 222 -17.04 14.24 28.91
CA LEU A 222 -16.84 13.67 27.57
C LEU A 222 -17.91 14.09 26.56
N GLY A 223 -19.01 14.68 27.02
CA GLY A 223 -20.19 14.93 26.18
C GLY A 223 -21.03 13.66 25.97
N PRO A 224 -22.06 13.69 25.12
CA PRO A 224 -22.89 12.52 24.83
C PRO A 224 -22.07 11.29 24.40
N LEU A 225 -22.50 10.09 24.79
CA LEU A 225 -21.84 8.84 24.40
C LEU A 225 -22.17 8.50 22.94
N GLN A 226 -21.40 9.07 22.03
CA GLN A 226 -21.49 8.91 20.56
C GLN A 226 -20.08 8.92 19.94
N SER A 227 -19.95 8.46 18.70
CA SER A 227 -18.69 8.44 17.92
C SER A 227 -18.03 9.82 17.83
N PHE A 228 -18.80 10.90 17.97
CA PHE A 228 -18.28 12.27 18.06
C PHE A 228 -17.19 12.44 19.14
N ARG A 229 -17.19 11.64 20.21
CA ARG A 229 -16.10 11.66 21.21
C ARG A 229 -14.74 11.34 20.58
N CYS A 230 -14.68 10.44 19.59
CA CYS A 230 -13.48 10.11 18.86
C CYS A 230 -12.90 11.35 18.16
N ASN A 231 -13.76 12.12 17.50
CA ASN A 231 -13.40 13.37 16.83
C ASN A 231 -12.99 14.46 17.82
N ARG A 232 -13.78 14.66 18.89
CA ARG A 232 -13.55 15.69 19.91
C ARG A 232 -12.21 15.53 20.62
N PHE A 233 -11.83 14.30 20.94
CA PHE A 233 -10.59 14.03 21.68
C PHE A 233 -9.43 13.58 20.79
N GLY A 234 -9.74 13.12 19.59
CA GLY A 234 -8.80 12.57 18.63
C GLY A 234 -8.25 13.57 17.63
N HIS A 235 -8.85 14.75 17.47
CA HIS A 235 -8.41 15.77 16.52
C HIS A 235 -8.03 17.08 17.20
N THR A 236 -7.10 17.80 16.57
CA THR A 236 -6.83 19.22 16.82
C THR A 236 -6.81 19.96 15.49
N CYS A 237 -7.36 21.16 15.44
CA CYS A 237 -7.44 21.96 14.23
C CYS A 237 -6.89 23.37 14.46
N ALA A 238 -6.13 23.87 13.49
CA ALA A 238 -5.58 25.24 13.51
C ALA A 238 -6.69 26.30 13.59
N THR A 239 -7.85 26.04 13.00
CA THR A 239 -9.05 26.88 13.08
C THR A 239 -10.18 26.13 13.76
N GLY A 240 -10.81 26.76 14.76
CA GLY A 240 -12.05 26.29 15.37
C GLY A 240 -11.94 25.03 16.23
N GLY A 241 -10.76 24.42 16.39
CA GLY A 241 -10.61 23.11 17.03
C GLY A 241 -9.30 22.92 17.80
N ALA A 242 -8.75 23.97 18.41
CA ALA A 242 -7.43 23.91 19.05
C ALA A 242 -7.35 22.96 20.27
N ASP A 243 -8.49 22.63 20.87
CA ASP A 243 -8.62 21.73 22.02
C ASP A 243 -9.99 21.02 22.03
N PRO A 244 -10.25 20.04 22.92
CA PRO A 244 -11.52 19.34 22.98
C PRO A 244 -12.75 20.21 23.27
N THR A 245 -12.59 21.39 23.87
CA THR A 245 -13.69 22.35 24.07
C THR A 245 -14.01 23.06 22.76
N ALA A 246 -12.99 23.54 22.05
CA ALA A 246 -13.14 24.16 20.73
C ALA A 246 -13.69 23.17 19.69
N MET A 247 -13.22 21.92 19.71
CA MET A 247 -13.76 20.85 18.86
C MET A 247 -15.26 20.60 19.11
N ASN A 248 -15.75 20.79 20.33
CA ASN A 248 -17.16 20.61 20.67
C ASN A 248 -18.07 21.75 20.20
N ALA A 249 -17.50 22.91 19.85
CA ALA A 249 -18.27 24.05 19.33
C ALA A 249 -18.68 23.79 17.88
N THR A 250 -19.90 24.20 17.49
CA THR A 250 -20.34 24.10 16.10
C THR A 250 -19.59 25.05 15.18
N GLY A 251 -19.64 24.75 13.88
CA GLY A 251 -19.03 25.53 12.81
C GLY A 251 -17.79 24.86 12.21
N PRO A 252 -17.16 25.56 11.25
CA PRO A 252 -16.08 25.00 10.47
C PRO A 252 -14.81 24.78 11.29
N LYS A 253 -14.10 23.72 10.96
CA LYS A 253 -12.76 23.39 11.46
C LYS A 253 -11.80 23.41 10.28
N GLY A 254 -10.55 23.85 10.51
CA GLY A 254 -9.57 24.01 9.44
C GLY A 254 -8.17 23.60 9.88
N GLY A 255 -7.43 22.95 8.99
CA GLY A 255 -6.09 22.44 9.28
C GLY A 255 -6.10 21.42 10.41
N CYS A 256 -7.03 20.45 10.34
CA CYS A 256 -7.18 19.40 11.33
C CYS A 256 -6.12 18.31 11.15
N THR A 257 -5.59 17.83 12.27
CA THR A 257 -4.66 16.71 12.39
C THR A 257 -5.09 15.81 13.54
N SER A 258 -4.50 14.63 13.64
CA SER A 258 -4.59 13.80 14.83
C SER A 258 -4.08 14.57 16.06
N ASN A 259 -4.75 14.39 17.19
CA ASN A 259 -4.35 14.90 18.49
C ASN A 259 -3.34 13.94 19.14
N GLU A 260 -2.07 14.10 18.78
CA GLU A 260 -0.96 13.27 19.28
C GLU A 260 -0.59 13.56 20.75
N SER A 261 -1.26 14.53 21.39
CA SER A 261 -1.12 14.86 22.82
C SER A 261 -2.28 14.36 23.69
N GLY A 262 -3.33 13.83 23.07
CA GLY A 262 -4.52 13.31 23.75
C GLY A 262 -4.27 12.01 24.52
N ASN A 263 -5.18 11.71 25.46
CA ASN A 263 -5.08 10.53 26.32
C ASN A 263 -6.03 9.38 25.93
N TYR A 264 -6.96 9.63 25.02
CA TYR A 264 -8.08 8.70 24.75
C TYR A 264 -7.89 7.86 23.50
N LEU A 265 -7.22 8.40 22.48
CA LEU A 265 -6.92 7.70 21.24
C LEU A 265 -5.44 7.41 21.17
N THR A 266 -5.08 6.28 20.57
CA THR A 266 -3.68 5.93 20.32
C THR A 266 -3.10 6.91 19.31
N LYS A 267 -1.83 7.28 19.50
CA LYS A 267 -1.13 8.18 18.59
C LYS A 267 -0.99 7.56 17.21
N VAL A 268 -1.22 8.34 16.16
CA VAL A 268 -0.98 7.88 14.79
C VAL A 268 0.50 7.52 14.60
N SER A 269 1.41 8.26 15.25
CA SER A 269 2.85 7.97 15.19
C SER A 269 3.23 6.57 15.72
N ASP A 270 2.49 6.06 16.71
CA ASP A 270 2.74 4.75 17.29
C ASP A 270 2.37 3.64 16.30
N TYR A 271 1.26 3.81 15.57
CA TYR A 271 0.87 2.91 14.50
C TYR A 271 1.84 2.96 13.31
N VAL A 272 2.25 4.16 12.88
CA VAL A 272 3.25 4.30 11.82
C VAL A 272 4.54 3.57 12.18
N SER A 273 5.02 3.74 13.41
CA SER A 273 6.22 3.06 13.91
C SER A 273 6.04 1.54 13.94
N PHE A 274 4.88 1.07 14.40
CA PHE A 274 4.54 -0.36 14.43
C PHE A 274 4.56 -0.97 13.03
N PHE A 275 3.78 -0.43 12.09
CA PHE A 275 3.64 -1.03 10.76
C PHE A 275 4.94 -0.95 9.96
N LYS A 276 5.70 0.16 10.02
CA LYS A 276 7.03 0.25 9.40
C LYS A 276 8.02 -0.76 9.98
N GLY A 277 7.85 -1.16 11.24
CA GLY A 277 8.67 -2.17 11.90
C GLY A 277 8.28 -3.63 11.62
N LEU A 278 7.17 -3.89 10.93
CA LEU A 278 6.72 -5.26 10.63
C LEU A 278 7.56 -5.96 9.56
N LYS A 279 8.30 -5.20 8.75
CA LYS A 279 9.12 -5.70 7.65
C LYS A 279 10.55 -5.18 7.82
N SER A 280 11.52 -5.92 7.28
CA SER A 280 12.93 -5.52 7.31
C SER A 280 13.18 -4.18 6.59
N ASP A 281 12.42 -3.91 5.53
CA ASP A 281 12.38 -2.62 4.86
C ASP A 281 10.99 -1.96 5.03
N PRO A 282 10.91 -0.76 5.63
CA PRO A 282 9.67 0.01 5.71
C PRO A 282 9.03 0.30 4.34
N ALA A 283 9.80 0.32 3.25
CA ALA A 283 9.29 0.50 1.89
C ALA A 283 8.48 -0.69 1.38
N ASN A 284 8.52 -1.84 2.07
CA ASN A 284 7.70 -3.02 1.76
C ASN A 284 6.29 -2.94 2.36
N VAL A 285 5.95 -1.86 3.06
CA VAL A 285 4.63 -1.60 3.60
C VAL A 285 3.91 -0.58 2.73
N ILE A 286 2.81 -1.01 2.13
CA ILE A 286 1.91 -0.20 1.31
C ILE A 286 0.64 0.04 2.11
N VAL A 287 0.12 1.26 2.05
CA VAL A 287 -1.13 1.62 2.75
C VAL A 287 -2.09 2.32 1.81
N ALA A 288 -3.38 2.01 1.87
CA ALA A 288 -4.38 2.63 1.03
C ALA A 288 -5.66 2.92 1.80
N GLY A 289 -6.34 4.02 1.47
CA GLY A 289 -7.63 4.37 2.05
C GLY A 289 -8.69 4.66 0.99
N ILE A 290 -9.88 4.12 1.20
CA ILE A 290 -11.14 4.55 0.56
C ILE A 290 -12.02 5.11 1.67
N ALA A 291 -12.09 6.43 1.80
CA ALA A 291 -12.66 7.07 2.99
C ALA A 291 -13.31 8.42 2.71
N GLY A 292 -13.95 9.03 3.72
CA GLY A 292 -14.48 10.39 3.60
C GLY A 292 -13.35 11.43 3.44
N PRO A 293 -13.41 12.37 2.47
CA PRO A 293 -12.42 13.42 2.32
C PRO A 293 -12.22 14.21 3.62
N THR A 294 -11.01 14.65 3.92
CA THR A 294 -10.74 15.40 5.16
C THR A 294 -11.38 16.78 5.20
N MET A 295 -11.88 17.28 4.05
CA MET A 295 -12.49 18.60 3.91
C MET A 295 -13.74 18.53 3.03
N PRO A 296 -14.78 19.34 3.32
CA PRO A 296 -14.91 20.22 4.49
C PRO A 296 -14.98 19.44 5.81
N TYR A 297 -14.46 20.04 6.88
CA TYR A 297 -14.61 19.54 8.25
C TYR A 297 -15.44 20.54 9.04
N GLU A 298 -16.63 20.15 9.49
CA GLU A 298 -17.49 20.99 10.32
C GLU A 298 -18.10 20.19 11.47
N VAL A 299 -18.44 20.90 12.55
CA VAL A 299 -19.22 20.34 13.65
C VAL A 299 -20.61 20.99 13.61
N GLU A 300 -21.65 20.16 13.61
CA GLU A 300 -23.03 20.59 13.61
C GLU A 300 -23.79 20.06 14.83
N LEU A 301 -25.01 20.53 15.00
CA LEU A 301 -25.95 19.89 15.92
C LEU A 301 -26.83 18.94 15.12
N ARG A 302 -26.77 17.64 15.46
CA ARG A 302 -27.56 16.59 14.81
C ARG A 302 -28.21 15.71 15.87
N SER A 303 -29.46 15.32 15.65
CA SER A 303 -30.14 14.38 16.55
C SER A 303 -29.72 12.95 16.19
N PRO A 304 -29.26 12.13 17.15
CA PRO A 304 -28.91 10.75 16.87
C PRO A 304 -30.18 9.92 16.64
N PRO A 305 -30.07 8.73 16.03
CA PRO A 305 -31.22 7.84 15.83
C PRO A 305 -32.00 7.64 17.12
N GLN A 306 -33.33 7.67 17.03
CA GLN A 306 -34.26 7.49 18.17
C GLN A 306 -34.21 8.58 19.26
N SER A 307 -33.56 9.71 19.01
CA SER A 307 -33.55 10.89 19.89
C SER A 307 -33.99 12.13 19.12
N THR A 308 -34.60 13.09 19.82
CA THR A 308 -34.88 14.44 19.29
C THR A 308 -33.92 15.49 19.82
N THR A 309 -33.08 15.15 20.81
CA THR A 309 -32.10 16.06 21.38
C THR A 309 -30.96 16.24 20.39
N MET A 310 -30.80 17.46 19.88
CA MET A 310 -29.68 17.80 19.03
C MET A 310 -28.40 17.88 19.86
N ILE A 311 -27.36 17.18 19.41
CA ILE A 311 -26.06 17.10 20.07
C ILE A 311 -24.94 17.37 19.06
N PRO A 312 -23.73 17.75 19.51
CA PRO A 312 -22.59 17.89 18.62
C PRO A 312 -22.31 16.59 17.84
N ALA A 313 -22.17 16.72 16.53
CA ALA A 313 -21.78 15.67 15.61
C ALA A 313 -20.88 16.26 14.52
N VAL A 314 -20.07 15.42 13.88
CA VAL A 314 -19.36 15.84 12.68
C VAL A 314 -20.36 15.91 11.53
N ALA A 315 -20.24 16.96 10.72
CA ALA A 315 -20.97 17.11 9.48
C ALA A 315 -20.32 16.27 8.38
N HIS A 316 -21.12 15.70 7.50
CA HIS A 316 -20.62 14.88 6.39
C HIS A 316 -19.72 15.69 5.46
N SER A 317 -18.49 15.21 5.24
CA SER A 317 -17.52 15.82 4.32
C SER A 317 -17.91 15.65 2.86
N CYS A 318 -18.67 14.60 2.55
CA CYS A 318 -19.14 14.32 1.21
C CYS A 318 -20.48 13.60 1.24
N SER A 319 -21.18 13.71 0.11
CA SER A 319 -22.41 12.97 -0.13
C SER A 319 -22.55 12.66 -1.62
N TYR A 320 -23.24 11.58 -1.94
CA TYR A 320 -23.61 11.24 -3.32
C TYR A 320 -24.96 10.51 -3.35
N GLN A 321 -25.58 10.45 -4.52
CA GLN A 321 -26.81 9.66 -4.69
C GLN A 321 -26.44 8.21 -4.96
N GLY A 322 -26.67 7.32 -3.99
CA GLY A 322 -26.53 5.88 -4.12
C GLY A 322 -27.78 5.20 -4.66
N ALA A 323 -27.79 3.87 -4.68
CA ALA A 323 -28.92 3.09 -5.18
C ALA A 323 -30.17 3.20 -4.28
N ASN A 324 -29.98 3.40 -2.98
CA ASN A 324 -31.04 3.41 -1.97
C ASN A 324 -31.30 4.80 -1.36
N GLY A 325 -30.61 5.85 -1.83
CA GLY A 325 -30.76 7.20 -1.30
C GLY A 325 -29.46 7.99 -1.26
N THR A 326 -29.46 9.07 -0.50
CA THR A 326 -28.23 9.85 -0.30
C THR A 326 -27.29 9.11 0.65
N GLU A 327 -26.11 8.80 0.16
CA GLU A 327 -25.02 8.21 0.93
C GLU A 327 -24.02 9.30 1.28
N VAL A 328 -23.41 9.17 2.47
CA VAL A 328 -22.56 10.20 3.09
C VAL A 328 -21.33 9.58 3.73
N ALA A 329 -20.28 10.38 3.93
CA ALA A 329 -19.13 10.00 4.75
C ALA A 329 -18.56 11.20 5.52
N ASP A 330 -18.02 10.93 6.70
CA ASP A 330 -17.42 11.90 7.60
C ASP A 330 -15.91 12.07 7.31
N PRO A 331 -15.34 13.24 7.61
CA PRO A 331 -13.93 13.52 7.36
C PRO A 331 -12.99 12.53 8.05
N SER A 332 -12.09 11.89 7.29
CA SER A 332 -11.14 10.89 7.78
C SER A 332 -9.73 11.44 8.07
N VAL A 333 -9.62 12.35 9.04
CA VAL A 333 -8.39 13.09 9.39
C VAL A 333 -7.26 12.16 9.85
N ARG A 334 -7.53 11.29 10.84
CA ARG A 334 -6.52 10.40 11.43
C ARG A 334 -6.05 9.35 10.45
N LEU A 335 -6.98 8.75 9.68
CA LEU A 335 -6.60 7.82 8.62
C LEU A 335 -5.73 8.52 7.57
N LYS A 336 -6.10 9.73 7.12
CA LYS A 336 -5.31 10.46 6.12
C LYS A 336 -3.89 10.75 6.62
N GLU A 337 -3.74 11.18 7.87
CA GLU A 337 -2.43 11.41 8.49
C GLU A 337 -1.58 10.12 8.58
N PHE A 338 -2.22 8.99 8.91
CA PHE A 338 -1.57 7.69 8.89
C PHE A 338 -1.05 7.34 7.49
N LEU A 339 -1.88 7.50 6.45
CA LEU A 339 -1.51 7.18 5.07
C LEU A 339 -0.39 8.09 4.54
N ASP A 340 -0.43 9.38 4.87
CA ASP A 340 0.59 10.36 4.45
C ASP A 340 1.97 10.08 5.05
N SER A 341 2.03 9.30 6.12
CA SER A 341 3.28 8.87 6.75
C SER A 341 4.03 7.78 5.94
N PHE A 342 3.49 7.34 4.81
CA PHE A 342 4.08 6.34 3.89
C PHE A 342 4.28 6.95 2.48
N PRO A 343 5.20 7.92 2.31
CA PRO A 343 5.38 8.61 1.04
C PRO A 343 5.76 7.63 -0.08
N ASN A 344 5.18 7.82 -1.27
CA ASN A 344 5.35 6.94 -2.45
C ASN A 344 4.91 5.48 -2.22
N ARG A 345 4.23 5.20 -1.11
CA ARG A 345 3.70 3.89 -0.72
C ARG A 345 2.25 4.00 -0.22
N SER A 346 1.57 5.11 -0.53
CA SER A 346 0.20 5.32 -0.15
C SER A 346 -0.70 5.89 -1.25
N THR A 347 -1.99 5.60 -1.13
CA THR A 347 -3.04 6.23 -1.93
C THR A 347 -4.28 6.50 -1.07
N PHE A 348 -5.01 7.56 -1.40
CA PHE A 348 -6.23 7.95 -0.72
C PHE A 348 -7.29 8.30 -1.77
N GLN A 349 -8.44 7.65 -1.67
CA GLN A 349 -9.57 7.84 -2.57
C GLN A 349 -10.82 8.10 -1.74
N THR A 350 -11.76 8.85 -2.31
CA THR A 350 -13.02 9.10 -1.62
C THR A 350 -13.96 7.89 -1.73
N ILE A 351 -14.61 7.54 -0.62
CA ILE A 351 -15.70 6.55 -0.62
C ILE A 351 -17.01 7.09 -1.22
N CYS A 352 -17.17 8.41 -1.33
CA CYS A 352 -18.38 9.05 -1.85
C CYS A 352 -18.45 9.01 -3.38
N GLN A 353 -18.51 7.81 -3.95
CA GLN A 353 -18.61 7.57 -5.39
C GLN A 353 -19.58 6.43 -5.67
N GLN A 354 -20.40 6.57 -6.71
CA GLN A 354 -21.30 5.49 -7.16
C GLN A 354 -20.53 4.27 -7.66
N ASP A 355 -19.30 4.45 -8.11
CA ASP A 355 -18.44 3.38 -8.59
C ASP A 355 -17.05 3.49 -7.94
N LEU A 356 -16.70 2.48 -7.15
CA LEU A 356 -15.41 2.37 -6.47
C LEU A 356 -14.34 1.66 -7.32
N SER A 357 -14.67 1.29 -8.57
CA SER A 357 -13.72 0.64 -9.49
C SER A 357 -12.45 1.46 -9.69
N GLY A 358 -12.58 2.78 -9.84
CA GLY A 358 -11.44 3.70 -9.99
C GLY A 358 -10.55 3.76 -8.76
N ALA A 359 -11.15 3.69 -7.56
CA ALA A 359 -10.40 3.68 -6.31
C ALA A 359 -9.61 2.37 -6.15
N LEU A 360 -10.25 1.22 -6.36
CA LEU A 360 -9.61 -0.09 -6.30
C LEU A 360 -8.55 -0.27 -7.39
N THR A 361 -8.78 0.29 -8.59
CA THR A 361 -7.81 0.28 -9.69
C THR A 361 -6.54 1.05 -9.31
N GLN A 362 -6.67 2.24 -8.70
CA GLN A 362 -5.51 3.00 -8.24
C GLN A 362 -4.72 2.28 -7.14
N ILE A 363 -5.41 1.59 -6.23
CA ILE A 363 -4.75 0.75 -5.23
C ILE A 363 -3.98 -0.38 -5.91
N ALA A 364 -4.61 -1.08 -6.86
CA ALA A 364 -3.96 -2.18 -7.55
C ALA A 364 -2.80 -1.72 -8.46
N GLN A 365 -2.88 -0.51 -9.05
CA GLN A 365 -1.77 0.12 -9.76
C GLN A 365 -0.61 0.46 -8.83
N LEU A 366 -0.87 0.97 -7.63
CA LEU A 366 0.17 1.18 -6.62
C LEU A 366 0.86 -0.15 -6.27
N LEU A 367 0.09 -1.24 -6.10
CA LEU A 367 0.66 -2.57 -5.87
C LEU A 367 1.51 -3.04 -7.06
N ARG A 368 1.05 -2.83 -8.30
CA ARG A 368 1.84 -3.14 -9.51
C ARG A 368 3.18 -2.41 -9.51
N THR A 369 3.19 -1.11 -9.21
CA THR A 369 4.43 -0.30 -9.18
C THR A 369 5.38 -0.75 -8.08
N VAL A 370 4.88 -1.14 -6.90
CA VAL A 370 5.73 -1.50 -5.76
C VAL A 370 6.27 -2.93 -5.88
N ILE A 371 5.47 -3.88 -6.37
CA ILE A 371 5.93 -5.28 -6.55
C ILE A 371 7.02 -5.37 -7.65
N GLY A 372 7.03 -4.42 -8.58
CA GLY A 372 7.93 -4.40 -9.73
C GLY A 372 7.43 -5.30 -10.85
N SER A 373 7.70 -4.88 -12.08
CA SER A 373 7.38 -5.65 -13.28
C SER A 373 8.66 -6.23 -13.88
N PRO A 374 8.73 -7.55 -14.14
CA PRO A 374 9.82 -8.11 -14.92
C PRO A 374 9.66 -7.83 -16.43
N CYS A 375 8.59 -7.14 -16.85
CA CYS A 375 8.33 -6.84 -18.25
C CYS A 375 9.07 -5.59 -18.73
N ILE A 376 9.57 -5.70 -19.96
CA ILE A 376 10.24 -4.62 -20.68
C ILE A 376 9.17 -3.90 -21.50
N GLU A 377 9.07 -2.59 -21.31
CA GLU A 377 8.02 -1.77 -21.92
C GLU A 377 8.52 -1.07 -23.18
N GLY A 378 9.82 -0.76 -23.25
CA GLY A 378 10.47 -0.22 -24.44
C GLY A 378 10.78 -1.29 -25.48
N LYS A 379 10.96 -0.81 -26.72
CA LYS A 379 11.40 -1.65 -27.84
C LYS A 379 12.93 -1.77 -27.78
N LEU A 380 13.41 -2.95 -27.43
CA LEU A 380 14.84 -3.21 -27.33
C LEU A 380 15.47 -3.25 -28.72
N ALA A 381 16.69 -2.69 -28.84
CA ALA A 381 17.44 -2.77 -30.08
C ALA A 381 17.99 -4.18 -30.27
N ASP A 382 17.83 -4.70 -31.49
CA ASP A 382 18.68 -5.77 -31.99
C ASP A 382 20.06 -5.18 -32.36
N VAL A 383 21.06 -5.47 -31.55
CA VAL A 383 22.42 -4.93 -31.74
C VAL A 383 23.24 -5.71 -32.77
N ASP A 384 22.77 -6.87 -33.23
CA ASP A 384 23.43 -7.67 -34.26
C ASP A 384 22.44 -8.23 -35.31
N PRO A 385 21.88 -7.38 -36.19
CA PRO A 385 20.83 -7.77 -37.15
C PRO A 385 21.22 -8.88 -38.15
N ASP A 386 22.52 -9.18 -38.25
CA ASP A 386 23.04 -10.23 -39.12
C ASP A 386 22.95 -11.63 -38.48
N THR A 387 22.73 -11.69 -37.16
CA THR A 387 22.49 -12.92 -36.42
C THR A 387 20.97 -13.21 -36.34
N ALA A 388 20.59 -14.48 -36.43
CA ALA A 388 19.18 -14.85 -36.46
C ALA A 388 18.50 -14.70 -35.08
N GLY A 389 17.41 -13.93 -35.04
CA GLY A 389 16.67 -13.57 -33.81
C GLY A 389 17.17 -12.26 -33.24
N ASP A 390 16.47 -11.66 -32.28
CA ASP A 390 16.89 -10.37 -31.72
C ASP A 390 18.05 -10.55 -30.73
N GLN A 391 19.14 -9.78 -30.88
CA GLN A 391 20.24 -9.72 -29.92
C GLN A 391 20.11 -8.47 -29.05
N TYR A 392 19.58 -8.64 -27.83
CA TYR A 392 19.45 -7.54 -26.88
C TYR A 392 20.74 -7.32 -26.09
N ASP A 393 21.23 -6.09 -26.06
CA ASP A 393 22.32 -5.66 -25.18
C ASP A 393 21.77 -5.06 -23.89
N CYS A 394 21.99 -5.76 -22.77
CA CYS A 394 21.58 -5.33 -21.44
C CYS A 394 22.74 -5.47 -20.44
N SER A 395 22.98 -4.44 -19.65
CA SER A 395 23.75 -4.55 -18.41
C SER A 395 22.79 -4.79 -17.26
N VAL A 396 22.89 -5.96 -16.62
CA VAL A 396 22.01 -6.38 -15.52
C VAL A 396 22.84 -6.62 -14.27
N SER A 397 22.44 -6.05 -13.15
CA SER A 397 23.21 -6.09 -11.90
C SER A 397 22.34 -6.35 -10.69
N ASP A 398 22.87 -7.08 -9.72
CA ASP A 398 22.36 -7.16 -8.35
C ASP A 398 22.90 -5.98 -7.52
N VAL A 399 22.02 -5.17 -6.95
CA VAL A 399 22.37 -4.00 -6.15
C VAL A 399 21.85 -4.18 -4.73
N THR A 400 22.76 -4.40 -3.78
CA THR A 400 22.43 -4.37 -2.33
C THR A 400 22.43 -2.96 -1.80
N ASN A 401 21.63 -2.67 -0.77
CA ASN A 401 21.51 -1.33 -0.18
C ASN A 401 21.18 -0.24 -1.22
N PHE A 402 20.32 -0.56 -2.21
CA PHE A 402 19.94 0.36 -3.28
C PHE A 402 19.43 1.70 -2.71
N GLY A 403 19.96 2.81 -3.23
CA GLY A 403 19.62 4.17 -2.77
C GLY A 403 20.19 4.57 -1.41
N LYS A 404 21.04 3.75 -0.78
CA LYS A 404 21.71 4.05 0.51
C LYS A 404 23.19 4.36 0.31
N ALA A 405 23.83 4.99 1.30
CA ALA A 405 25.24 5.38 1.23
C ALA A 405 26.22 4.20 1.06
N ASN A 406 25.81 2.99 1.43
CA ASN A 406 26.57 1.75 1.33
C ASN A 406 26.08 0.83 0.19
N GLN A 407 25.50 1.42 -0.87
CA GLN A 407 25.08 0.68 -2.07
C GLN A 407 26.25 -0.12 -2.66
N SER A 408 26.01 -1.38 -3.00
CA SER A 408 26.99 -2.25 -3.65
C SER A 408 26.35 -3.00 -4.81
N GLU A 409 26.99 -2.93 -5.97
CA GLU A 409 26.52 -3.48 -7.24
C GLU A 409 27.37 -4.68 -7.69
N THR A 410 26.72 -5.75 -8.14
CA THR A 410 27.33 -6.97 -8.70
C THR A 410 26.70 -7.26 -10.05
N VAL A 411 27.45 -7.07 -11.12
CA VAL A 411 26.97 -7.35 -12.49
C VAL A 411 26.74 -8.85 -12.67
N LEU A 412 25.59 -9.21 -13.24
CA LEU A 412 25.22 -10.57 -13.57
C LEU A 412 25.58 -10.90 -15.03
N PRO A 413 26.13 -12.10 -15.31
CA PRO A 413 26.34 -12.54 -16.69
C PRO A 413 25.02 -12.93 -17.35
N GLN A 414 24.96 -12.84 -18.69
CA GLN A 414 23.86 -13.43 -19.45
C GLN A 414 23.90 -14.96 -19.33
N CYS A 415 22.73 -15.60 -19.28
CA CYS A 415 22.59 -17.03 -19.17
C CYS A 415 23.19 -17.74 -20.40
N ASN A 416 24.02 -18.75 -20.15
CA ASN A 416 24.67 -19.49 -21.22
C ASN A 416 23.72 -20.42 -22.01
N ASN A 417 22.49 -20.62 -21.53
CA ASN A 417 21.41 -21.24 -22.28
C ASN A 417 20.18 -20.33 -22.32
N VAL A 418 20.12 -19.44 -23.31
CA VAL A 418 19.04 -18.44 -23.42
C VAL A 418 17.70 -19.08 -23.81
N MET A 419 17.68 -20.20 -24.53
CA MET A 419 16.43 -20.88 -24.93
C MET A 419 15.76 -21.63 -23.76
N THR A 420 16.56 -22.11 -22.82
CA THR A 420 16.10 -22.78 -21.60
C THR A 420 16.90 -22.28 -20.40
N PRO A 421 16.68 -21.02 -19.96
CA PRO A 421 17.48 -20.35 -18.94
C PRO A 421 17.64 -21.16 -17.65
N SER A 422 16.59 -21.88 -17.26
CA SER A 422 16.57 -22.78 -16.10
C SER A 422 17.64 -23.88 -16.11
N SER A 423 18.15 -24.24 -17.29
CA SER A 423 19.22 -25.23 -17.46
C SER A 423 20.63 -24.64 -17.54
N SER A 424 20.76 -23.31 -17.44
CA SER A 424 22.05 -22.61 -17.50
C SER A 424 22.96 -23.03 -16.34
N THR A 425 24.26 -23.18 -16.61
CA THR A 425 25.25 -23.60 -15.61
C THR A 425 25.95 -22.41 -14.96
N ASN A 426 25.89 -21.22 -15.55
CA ASN A 426 26.55 -20.01 -15.08
C ASN A 426 25.67 -19.15 -14.15
N LYS A 427 24.88 -19.78 -13.28
CA LYS A 427 24.00 -19.07 -12.33
C LYS A 427 24.81 -18.40 -11.20
N PRO A 428 24.43 -17.20 -10.71
CA PRO A 428 23.27 -16.42 -11.15
C PRO A 428 23.48 -15.77 -12.52
N CYS A 429 22.47 -15.81 -13.38
CA CYS A 429 22.53 -15.24 -14.74
C CYS A 429 21.20 -14.64 -15.18
N TRP A 430 21.21 -13.79 -16.21
CA TRP A 430 20.00 -13.15 -16.75
C TRP A 430 19.70 -13.56 -18.20
N SER A 431 18.44 -13.47 -18.60
CA SER A 431 18.00 -13.66 -19.99
C SER A 431 16.76 -12.81 -20.28
N ILE A 432 16.62 -12.33 -21.52
CA ILE A 432 15.34 -11.79 -22.01
C ILE A 432 14.57 -12.93 -22.67
N GLN A 433 13.27 -13.00 -22.42
CA GLN A 433 12.37 -14.00 -22.98
C GLN A 433 11.10 -13.33 -23.50
N THR A 434 10.48 -13.91 -24.51
CA THR A 434 9.11 -13.54 -24.89
C THR A 434 8.12 -14.19 -23.93
N ASP A 435 7.23 -13.39 -23.35
CA ASP A 435 6.11 -13.82 -22.52
C ASP A 435 4.83 -13.08 -22.94
N THR A 436 4.22 -13.55 -24.02
CA THR A 436 2.99 -12.96 -24.60
C THR A 436 1.77 -13.06 -23.68
N MET A 437 1.81 -13.91 -22.65
CA MET A 437 0.72 -14.05 -21.69
C MET A 437 0.82 -13.05 -20.55
N ASN A 438 2.03 -12.79 -20.05
CA ASN A 438 2.23 -12.00 -18.84
C ASN A 438 2.82 -10.59 -19.08
N CYS A 439 3.40 -10.32 -20.26
CA CYS A 439 3.90 -9.03 -20.69
C CYS A 439 3.12 -8.58 -21.93
N THR A 440 2.04 -7.84 -21.73
CA THR A 440 1.11 -7.47 -22.82
C THR A 440 1.46 -6.14 -23.49
N ALA A 441 2.38 -5.37 -22.92
CA ALA A 441 2.93 -4.15 -23.50
C ALA A 441 4.21 -4.44 -24.31
N GLY A 442 4.59 -3.51 -25.20
CA GLY A 442 5.82 -3.57 -26.00
C GLY A 442 5.91 -4.84 -26.87
N ASP A 443 7.12 -5.37 -27.01
CA ASP A 443 7.41 -6.60 -27.77
C ASP A 443 7.19 -7.89 -26.95
N HIS A 444 6.39 -7.81 -25.89
CA HIS A 444 6.09 -8.92 -25.00
C HIS A 444 7.32 -9.52 -24.31
N LEU A 445 8.31 -8.69 -23.99
CA LEU A 445 9.60 -9.13 -23.44
C LEU A 445 9.61 -9.10 -21.91
N THR A 446 10.31 -10.06 -21.31
CA THR A 446 10.55 -10.13 -19.86
C THR A 446 12.00 -10.43 -19.54
N LEU A 447 12.55 -9.73 -18.53
CA LEU A 447 13.83 -10.04 -17.92
C LEU A 447 13.64 -11.17 -16.90
N LYS A 448 14.30 -12.31 -17.13
CA LYS A 448 14.37 -13.44 -16.20
C LYS A 448 15.75 -13.58 -15.60
N ILE A 449 15.80 -13.80 -14.29
CA ILE A 449 17.03 -14.08 -13.57
C ILE A 449 17.00 -15.50 -13.00
N GLU A 450 18.01 -16.27 -13.34
CA GLU A 450 18.18 -17.66 -12.93
C GLU A 450 19.18 -17.74 -11.80
N ARG A 451 18.79 -18.34 -10.68
CA ARG A 451 19.62 -18.39 -9.46
C ARG A 451 19.67 -19.80 -8.90
N SER A 452 20.82 -20.15 -8.31
CA SER A 452 20.99 -21.39 -7.54
C SER A 452 20.62 -21.21 -6.06
N GLN A 453 20.64 -19.98 -5.57
CA GLN A 453 20.29 -19.60 -4.20
C GLN A 453 19.54 -18.25 -4.22
N ALA A 454 18.65 -18.06 -3.25
CA ALA A 454 17.98 -16.78 -3.08
C ALA A 454 19.00 -15.68 -2.72
N PRO A 455 18.88 -14.48 -3.30
CA PRO A 455 19.72 -13.33 -2.96
C PRO A 455 19.41 -12.80 -1.55
N ALA A 456 20.18 -11.82 -1.08
CA ALA A 456 19.84 -11.11 0.15
C ALA A 456 18.48 -10.37 0.00
N PRO A 457 17.65 -10.29 1.06
CA PRO A 457 16.28 -9.76 0.98
C PRO A 457 16.13 -8.30 0.51
N ASP A 458 17.22 -7.53 0.44
CA ASP A 458 17.28 -6.11 0.07
C ASP A 458 18.01 -5.86 -1.27
N THR A 459 18.24 -6.91 -2.04
CA THR A 459 18.94 -6.79 -3.33
C THR A 459 17.94 -6.32 -4.41
N HIS A 460 18.30 -5.31 -5.22
CA HIS A 460 17.60 -4.86 -6.44
C HIS A 460 18.28 -5.31 -7.76
N VAL A 461 17.57 -5.93 -8.70
CA VAL A 461 18.04 -6.18 -10.08
C VAL A 461 17.86 -4.86 -10.82
N VAL A 462 18.96 -4.23 -11.16
CA VAL A 462 18.94 -3.06 -12.03
C VAL A 462 19.35 -3.52 -13.42
N SER A 463 18.54 -3.22 -14.43
CA SER A 463 18.89 -3.46 -15.83
C SER A 463 18.87 -2.19 -16.65
N TYR A 464 19.87 -2.07 -17.50
CA TYR A 464 20.03 -1.04 -18.52
C TYR A 464 20.07 -1.76 -19.86
N CYS A 465 18.99 -1.69 -20.64
CA CYS A 465 18.92 -2.31 -21.96
C CYS A 465 18.95 -1.24 -23.06
N VAL A 466 19.65 -1.51 -24.15
CA VAL A 466 19.68 -0.62 -25.31
C VAL A 466 18.34 -0.68 -26.03
N THR A 467 17.72 0.48 -26.27
CA THR A 467 16.47 0.57 -27.04
C THR A 467 16.71 1.01 -28.47
N GLU A 468 15.77 0.72 -29.37
CA GLU A 468 15.76 1.32 -30.70
C GLU A 468 15.71 2.85 -30.60
N ALA A 469 16.35 3.53 -31.55
CA ALA A 469 16.19 4.97 -31.71
C ALA A 469 14.87 5.23 -32.46
N GLU A 470 13.98 6.04 -31.87
CA GLU A 470 12.75 6.50 -32.54
C GLU A 470 13.01 7.29 -33.83
#